data_AF-A0A7Z0BB33-F1
#
_entry.id   AF-A0A7Z0BB33-F1
#
_cell.length_a   1.000
_cell.length_b   1.000
_cell.length_c   1.000
_cell.angle_alpha   90.00
_cell.angle_beta   90.00
_cell.angle_gamma   90.00
#
_symmetry.space_group_name_H-M   'P 1'
#
loop_
_entity.id
_entity.type
_entity.pdbx_description
1 polymer ?
#
loop_
_entity_poly.entity_id
_entity_poly.type
_entity_poly.pdbx_seq_one_letter_code
_entity_poly.pdbx_strand_id
1 'polypeptide(L)'
;MTINLAAIIIDAADVDSESTFWHRLLGGSITKTENHHFLRVDGFPAVVIQRAPGHVPPAWPQDGAQQLHVDLATDDLASADRAALEAGARRLRPTDDADLATHQGSRVYASPAGHPFCLRPA
;
A
#
# COMPACT_ATOMS: atom_id res chain seq x y z
N MET A 1 6.24 19.11 -23.52
CA MET A 1 5.07 18.45 -22.93
C MET A 1 5.56 17.57 -21.79
N THR A 2 4.97 17.65 -20.61
CA THR A 2 5.41 16.90 -19.42
C THR A 2 4.25 16.03 -18.94
N ILE A 3 4.50 14.76 -18.65
CA ILE A 3 3.53 13.80 -18.11
C ILE A 3 3.94 13.52 -16.66
N ASN A 4 3.01 13.63 -15.71
CA ASN A 4 3.25 13.41 -14.29
C ASN A 4 2.32 12.31 -13.75
N LEU A 5 2.77 11.55 -12.76
CA LEU A 5 1.92 10.58 -12.06
C LEU A 5 0.93 11.33 -11.15
N ALA A 6 -0.35 11.34 -11.54
CA ALA A 6 -1.39 12.06 -10.79
C ALA A 6 -1.97 11.22 -9.64
N ALA A 7 -2.19 9.93 -9.87
CA ALA A 7 -2.83 9.03 -8.91
C ALA A 7 -2.48 7.57 -9.17
N ILE A 8 -2.60 6.77 -8.11
CA ILE A 8 -2.64 5.31 -8.15
C ILE A 8 -4.03 4.87 -7.68
N ILE A 9 -4.67 3.98 -8.44
CA ILE A 9 -6.04 3.53 -8.18
C ILE A 9 -5.96 2.10 -7.69
N ILE A 10 -6.64 1.82 -6.57
CA ILE A 10 -6.60 0.54 -5.85
C ILE A 10 -8.04 0.03 -5.73
N ASP A 11 -8.31 -1.13 -6.31
CA ASP A 11 -9.63 -1.76 -6.24
C ASP A 11 -9.85 -2.42 -4.86
N ALA A 12 -11.00 -2.17 -4.25
CA ALA A 12 -11.36 -2.81 -2.99
C ALA A 12 -12.85 -3.15 -2.92
N ALA A 13 -13.16 -4.36 -2.45
CA ALA A 13 -14.53 -4.75 -2.11
C ALA A 13 -15.01 -3.99 -0.86
N ASP A 14 -14.11 -3.79 0.12
CA ASP A 14 -14.32 -2.96 1.31
C ASP A 14 -13.45 -1.69 1.21
N VAL A 15 -14.06 -0.63 0.67
CA VAL A 15 -13.37 0.66 0.46
C VAL A 15 -13.05 1.40 1.77
N ASP A 16 -13.82 1.17 2.83
CA ASP A 16 -13.59 1.82 4.13
C ASP A 16 -12.38 1.22 4.82
N SER A 17 -12.28 -0.12 4.85
CA SER A 17 -11.11 -0.82 5.37
C SER A 17 -9.82 -0.43 4.63
N GLU A 18 -9.85 -0.48 3.29
CA GLU A 18 -8.66 -0.19 2.48
C GLU A 18 -8.24 1.28 2.59
N SER A 19 -9.20 2.23 2.51
CA SER A 19 -8.87 3.66 2.65
C SER A 19 -8.36 4.02 4.05
N THR A 20 -8.92 3.41 5.10
CA THR A 20 -8.45 3.61 6.47
C THR A 20 -7.03 3.08 6.64
N PHE A 21 -6.70 1.94 6.03
CA PHE A 21 -5.35 1.39 6.02
C PHE A 21 -4.34 2.36 5.41
N TRP A 22 -4.57 2.84 4.18
CA TRP A 22 -3.64 3.76 3.51
C TRP A 22 -3.51 5.09 4.25
N HIS A 23 -4.60 5.61 4.83
CA HIS A 23 -4.55 6.81 5.65
C HIS A 23 -3.75 6.61 6.94
N ARG A 24 -3.89 5.46 7.61
CA ARG A 24 -3.09 5.16 8.82
C ARG A 24 -1.60 5.02 8.50
N LEU A 25 -1.27 4.43 7.35
CA LEU A 25 0.11 4.23 6.94
C LEU A 25 0.79 5.52 6.44
N LEU A 26 0.11 6.29 5.59
CA LEU A 26 0.70 7.46 4.91
C LEU A 26 0.28 8.82 5.51
N GLY A 27 -0.71 8.84 6.39
CA GLY A 27 -1.29 10.05 6.95
C GLY A 27 -2.22 10.77 5.95
N GLY A 28 -2.21 12.10 5.97
CA GLY A 28 -2.97 12.93 5.02
C GLY A 28 -4.47 13.04 5.32
N SER A 29 -5.26 13.30 4.29
CA SER A 29 -6.73 13.49 4.40
C SER A 29 -7.49 12.58 3.43
N ILE A 30 -8.69 12.15 3.82
CA ILE A 30 -9.58 11.32 2.98
C ILE A 30 -10.83 12.11 2.62
N THR A 31 -11.12 12.22 1.32
CA THR A 31 -12.44 12.65 0.82
C THR A 31 -13.19 11.44 0.28
N LYS A 32 -14.42 11.22 0.76
CA LYS A 32 -15.21 10.02 0.43
C LYS A 32 -16.38 10.35 -0.49
N THR A 33 -16.60 9.47 -1.46
CA THR A 33 -17.81 9.37 -2.29
C THR A 33 -18.32 7.93 -2.20
N GLU A 34 -19.51 7.66 -2.73
CA GLU A 34 -20.08 6.30 -2.73
C GLU A 34 -19.16 5.25 -3.38
N ASN A 35 -18.45 5.62 -4.45
CA ASN A 35 -17.66 4.66 -5.24
C ASN A 35 -16.14 4.87 -5.13
N HIS A 36 -15.69 5.97 -4.53
CA HIS A 36 -14.27 6.31 -4.47
C HIS A 36 -13.92 7.03 -3.17
N HIS A 37 -12.81 6.63 -2.54
CA HIS A 37 -12.17 7.38 -1.46
C HIS A 37 -10.83 7.93 -1.95
N PHE A 38 -10.65 9.25 -1.87
CA PHE A 38 -9.47 9.96 -2.33
C PHE A 38 -8.59 10.30 -1.14
N LEU A 39 -7.43 9.64 -1.02
CA LEU A 39 -6.40 9.99 -0.07
C LEU A 39 -5.44 11.02 -0.69
N ARG A 40 -5.22 12.11 0.04
CA ARG A 40 -4.28 13.18 -0.33
C ARG A 40 -3.22 13.33 0.75
N VAL A 41 -1.97 13.18 0.34
CA VAL A 41 -0.78 13.36 1.16
C VAL A 41 0.13 14.34 0.42
N ASP A 42 0.69 15.32 1.14
CA ASP A 42 1.55 16.33 0.53
C ASP A 42 2.81 15.68 -0.07
N GLY A 43 3.17 16.07 -1.29
CA GLY A 43 4.31 15.49 -2.01
C GLY A 43 4.07 14.09 -2.59
N PHE A 44 2.86 13.55 -2.48
CA PHE A 44 2.48 12.23 -2.99
C PHE A 44 1.45 12.33 -4.14
N PRO A 45 1.50 11.42 -5.13
CA PRO A 45 0.34 11.16 -5.99
C PRO A 45 -0.88 10.80 -5.14
N ALA A 46 -2.08 11.11 -5.61
CA ALA A 46 -3.28 10.70 -4.89
C ALA A 46 -3.39 9.16 -4.85
N VAL A 47 -3.78 8.60 -3.71
CA VAL A 47 -4.16 7.19 -3.61
C VAL A 47 -5.68 7.14 -3.64
N VAL A 48 -6.23 6.48 -4.66
CA VAL A 48 -7.68 6.43 -4.87
C VAL A 48 -8.16 5.01 -4.66
N ILE A 49 -8.96 4.81 -3.63
CA ILE A 49 -9.59 3.51 -3.37
C ILE A 49 -10.90 3.47 -4.15
N GLN A 50 -11.00 2.57 -5.11
CA GLN A 50 -12.15 2.39 -5.98
C GLN A 50 -12.99 1.21 -5.51
N ARG A 51 -14.31 1.41 -5.44
CA ARG A 51 -15.26 0.36 -5.08
C ARG A 51 -15.32 -0.69 -6.17
N ALA A 52 -14.87 -1.90 -5.85
CA ALA A 52 -14.86 -3.06 -6.72
C ALA A 52 -15.45 -4.27 -5.96
N PRO A 53 -16.78 -4.45 -5.93
CA PRO A 53 -17.43 -5.48 -5.12
C PRO A 53 -17.03 -6.92 -5.47
N GLY A 54 -16.60 -7.14 -6.72
CA GLY A 54 -16.09 -8.43 -7.19
C GLY A 54 -14.57 -8.59 -7.08
N HIS A 55 -13.88 -7.67 -6.40
CA HIS A 55 -12.43 -7.75 -6.25
C HIS A 55 -12.03 -9.03 -5.52
N VAL A 56 -11.14 -9.79 -6.14
CA VAL A 56 -10.53 -10.98 -5.56
C VAL A 56 -9.06 -10.65 -5.32
N PRO A 57 -8.57 -10.70 -4.06
CA PRO A 57 -7.17 -10.47 -3.74
C PRO A 57 -6.23 -11.29 -4.61
N PRO A 58 -5.11 -10.72 -5.10
CA PRO A 58 -4.12 -11.50 -5.84
C PRO A 58 -3.53 -12.60 -4.96
N ALA A 59 -3.29 -13.78 -5.55
CA ALA A 59 -2.72 -14.94 -4.88
C ALA A 59 -1.17 -14.96 -4.89
N TRP A 60 -0.54 -13.86 -5.33
CA TRP A 60 0.90 -13.63 -5.18
C TRP A 60 1.27 -13.54 -3.69
N PRO A 61 2.44 -14.04 -3.25
CA PRO A 61 3.57 -14.60 -4.01
C PRO A 61 3.46 -16.08 -4.38
N GLN A 62 2.39 -16.77 -4.00
CA GLN A 62 2.24 -18.22 -4.17
C GLN A 62 1.97 -18.56 -5.64
N ASP A 63 0.76 -18.22 -6.10
CA ASP A 63 0.25 -18.62 -7.41
C ASP A 63 -0.42 -17.40 -8.07
N GLY A 64 0.31 -16.67 -8.92
CA GLY A 64 -0.24 -15.52 -9.66
C GLY A 64 0.74 -14.36 -9.82
N ALA A 65 0.31 -13.33 -10.55
CA ALA A 65 1.07 -12.10 -10.73
C ALA A 65 0.67 -11.06 -9.66
N GLN A 66 1.59 -10.14 -9.35
CA GLN A 66 1.33 -9.00 -8.45
C GLN A 66 0.22 -8.07 -8.99
N GLN A 67 -0.04 -8.08 -10.30
CA GLN A 67 -0.87 -7.13 -11.06
C GLN A 67 -0.26 -5.70 -11.11
N LEU A 68 0.04 -5.13 -9.95
CA LEU A 68 0.74 -3.87 -9.75
C LEU A 68 1.47 -3.95 -8.41
N HIS A 69 2.65 -3.35 -8.28
CA HIS A 69 3.38 -3.26 -7.01
C HIS A 69 3.78 -1.81 -6.75
N VAL A 70 3.44 -1.28 -5.57
CA VAL A 70 3.83 0.08 -5.15
C VAL A 70 5.03 0.02 -4.21
N ASP A 71 6.11 0.71 -4.57
CA ASP A 71 7.31 0.83 -3.73
C ASP A 71 7.28 2.14 -2.97
N LEU A 72 7.35 2.05 -1.63
CA LEU A 72 7.42 3.18 -0.73
C LEU A 72 8.81 3.25 -0.08
N ALA A 73 9.38 4.44 -0.05
CA ALA A 73 10.68 4.70 0.54
C ALA A 73 10.54 5.24 1.97
N THR A 74 11.46 4.86 2.85
CA THR A 74 11.55 5.36 4.24
C THR A 74 13.00 5.36 4.71
N ASP A 75 13.33 6.24 5.65
CA ASP A 75 14.62 6.27 6.34
C ASP A 75 14.67 5.36 7.58
N ASP A 76 13.51 4.93 8.09
CA ASP A 76 13.39 4.02 9.24
C ASP A 76 12.49 2.82 8.90
N LEU A 77 13.10 1.82 8.25
CA LEU A 77 12.41 0.60 7.85
C LEU A 77 11.81 -0.17 9.03
N ALA A 78 12.39 -0.11 10.23
CA ALA A 78 11.90 -0.84 11.39
C ALA A 78 10.61 -0.22 11.94
N SER A 79 10.56 1.11 12.02
CA SER A 79 9.35 1.83 12.42
C SER A 79 8.27 1.75 11.35
N ALA A 80 8.63 1.83 10.07
CA ALA A 80 7.69 1.68 8.97
C ALA A 80 7.06 0.27 8.93
N ASP A 81 7.84 -0.79 9.19
CA ASP A 81 7.30 -2.16 9.27
C ASP A 81 6.27 -2.31 10.41
N ARG A 82 6.52 -1.71 11.59
CA ARG A 82 5.54 -1.70 12.68
C ARG A 82 4.28 -0.93 12.30
N ALA A 83 4.44 0.27 11.74
CA ALA A 83 3.32 1.11 11.31
C ALA A 83 2.45 0.41 10.25
N ALA A 84 3.06 -0.29 9.29
CA ALA A 84 2.34 -1.07 8.29
C ALA A 84 1.49 -2.17 8.91
N LEU A 85 2.04 -2.93 9.87
CA LEU A 85 1.31 -3.98 10.58
C LEU A 85 0.18 -3.43 11.44
N GLU A 86 0.42 -2.35 12.18
CA GLU A 86 -0.58 -1.67 13.01
C GLU A 86 -1.72 -1.07 12.17
N ALA A 87 -1.42 -0.62 10.95
CA ALA A 87 -2.42 -0.15 10.00
C ALA A 87 -3.30 -1.29 9.45
N GLY A 88 -2.80 -2.54 9.45
CA GLY A 88 -3.53 -3.72 8.97
C GLY A 88 -2.87 -4.46 7.80
N ALA A 89 -1.63 -4.14 7.45
CA ALA A 89 -0.90 -4.87 6.41
C ALA A 89 -0.60 -6.31 6.84
N ARG A 90 -0.51 -7.22 5.88
CA ARG A 90 -0.01 -8.58 6.08
C ARG A 90 1.31 -8.76 5.35
N ARG A 91 2.37 -9.16 6.06
CA ARG A 91 3.66 -9.49 5.43
C ARG A 91 3.47 -10.63 4.41
N LEU A 92 4.05 -10.45 3.23
CA LEU A 92 4.16 -11.49 2.20
C LEU A 92 5.55 -12.12 2.26
N ARG A 93 5.66 -13.38 1.83
CA ARG A 93 6.94 -14.10 1.78
C ARG A 93 7.66 -13.79 0.45
N PRO A 94 9.00 -13.88 0.39
CA PRO A 94 9.94 -14.10 1.49
C PRO A 94 10.00 -12.88 2.44
N THR A 95 10.23 -13.14 3.72
CA THR A 95 10.30 -12.08 4.76
C THR A 95 11.72 -11.80 5.22
N ASP A 96 12.73 -12.39 4.59
CA ASP A 96 14.15 -12.32 4.94
C ASP A 96 14.95 -11.37 4.04
N ASP A 97 14.31 -10.79 3.02
CA ASP A 97 14.90 -9.81 2.11
C ASP A 97 15.15 -8.43 2.74
N ALA A 98 14.83 -8.26 4.03
CA ALA A 98 15.03 -7.02 4.75
C ALA A 98 15.70 -7.26 6.11
N ASP A 99 16.78 -6.52 6.37
CA ASP A 99 17.38 -6.40 7.68
C ASP A 99 16.87 -5.11 8.34
N LEU A 100 15.97 -5.28 9.31
CA LEU A 100 15.35 -4.18 10.04
C LEU A 100 16.33 -3.52 11.03
N ALA A 101 17.40 -4.20 11.45
CA ALA A 101 18.38 -3.63 12.38
C ALA A 101 19.36 -2.70 11.66
N THR A 102 19.68 -3.01 10.40
CA THR A 102 20.56 -2.17 9.56
C THR A 102 19.80 -1.28 8.58
N HIS A 103 18.46 -1.37 8.57
CA HIS A 103 17.58 -0.69 7.61
C HIS A 103 18.00 -0.95 6.16
N GLN A 104 18.19 -2.22 5.79
CA GLN A 104 18.59 -2.63 4.45
C GLN A 104 17.57 -3.58 3.83
N GLY A 105 17.53 -3.60 2.50
CA GLY A 105 16.65 -4.49 1.73
C GLY A 105 15.22 -3.99 1.58
N SER A 106 14.29 -4.88 1.23
CA SER A 106 12.89 -4.53 0.98
C SER A 106 11.97 -5.48 1.72
N ARG A 107 10.90 -4.95 2.32
CA ARG A 107 9.87 -5.75 2.98
C ARG A 107 8.56 -5.63 2.23
N VAL A 108 8.00 -6.76 1.80
CA VAL A 108 6.77 -6.81 0.99
C VAL A 108 5.56 -7.18 1.83
N TYR A 109 4.43 -6.52 1.56
CA TYR A 109 3.18 -6.68 2.27
C TYR A 109 2.01 -6.73 1.29
N ALA A 110 0.88 -7.24 1.77
CA ALA A 110 -0.43 -7.04 1.19
C ALA A 110 -1.20 -6.00 2.02
N SER A 111 -1.89 -5.08 1.35
CA SER A 111 -2.95 -4.27 1.97
C SER A 111 -4.17 -5.15 2.36
N PRO A 112 -5.18 -4.62 3.08
CA PRO A 112 -6.40 -5.37 3.39
C PRO A 112 -7.11 -5.96 2.16
N ALA A 113 -7.13 -5.26 1.03
CA ALA A 113 -7.66 -5.75 -0.24
C ALA A 113 -6.69 -6.69 -0.98
N GLY A 114 -5.50 -6.94 -0.43
CA GLY A 114 -4.52 -7.90 -0.92
C GLY A 114 -3.47 -7.33 -1.87
N HIS A 115 -3.50 -6.04 -2.19
CA HIS A 115 -2.59 -5.44 -3.17
C HIS A 115 -1.16 -5.42 -2.63
N PRO A 116 -0.18 -5.90 -3.41
CA PRO A 116 1.20 -5.94 -2.95
C PRO A 116 1.84 -4.54 -2.98
N PHE A 117 2.57 -4.22 -1.92
CA PHE A 117 3.41 -3.04 -1.83
C PHE A 117 4.67 -3.36 -1.03
N CYS A 118 5.74 -2.58 -1.17
CA CYS A 118 6.92 -2.72 -0.33
C CYS A 118 7.33 -1.45 0.38
N LEU A 119 8.02 -1.64 1.51
CA LEU A 119 8.79 -0.63 2.18
C LEU A 119 10.28 -0.92 1.96
N ARG A 120 11.03 0.10 1.56
CA ARG A 120 12.47 0.03 1.30
C ARG A 120 13.17 1.32 1.76
N PRO A 121 14.49 1.27 2.01
CA PRO A 121 15.28 2.47 2.26
C PRO A 121 15.20 3.47 1.10
N ALA A 122 15.18 4.77 1.44
CA ALA A 122 15.26 5.89 0.50
C ALA A 122 16.63 6.00 -0.20
#